data_AF-A0A2H4SR61-F1
#
_entry.id   AF-A0A2H4SR61-F1
#
_cell.length_a   1.000
_cell.length_b   1.000
_cell.length_c   1.000
_cell.angle_alpha   90.00
_cell.angle_beta   90.00
_cell.angle_gamma   90.00
#
_symmetry.space_group_name_H-M   'P 1'
#
loop_
_entity.id
_entity.type
_entity.pdbx_description
1 polymer ?
#
loop_
_entity_poly.entity_id
_entity_poly.type
_entity_poly.pdbx_seq_one_letter_code
_entity_poly.pdbx_strand_id
1 'polypeptide(L)'
;MSTTSAPKFPHPSQPYPFNTLDKPTMASREEVLHAYRHLYKGLLRGVQYSIPARYIVRDQIRLAFRQGDVDPAATTWDASAIKRTLWFLSAAGREKGLEHRILRNLVRMHSERAAPTRRWRRALFWDKKPPDETDRYEHAFQHYDATVAMLNKSMGLCLR
;
A
#
# COMPACT_ATOMS: atom_id res chain seq x y z
N MET A 1 -21.68 44.85 15.39
CA MET A 1 -22.33 43.62 15.88
C MET A 1 -22.74 42.82 14.66
N SER A 2 -21.90 41.88 14.21
CA SER A 2 -22.13 41.11 12.98
C SER A 2 -22.65 39.73 13.36
N THR A 3 -23.88 39.42 12.96
CA THR A 3 -24.55 38.15 13.25
C THR A 3 -24.06 37.06 12.31
N THR A 4 -23.49 36.00 12.88
CA THR A 4 -23.11 34.76 12.22
C THR A 4 -24.36 34.02 11.73
N SER A 5 -24.55 33.93 10.41
CA SER A 5 -25.56 33.06 9.81
C SER A 5 -25.03 31.63 9.73
N ALA A 6 -25.67 30.69 10.43
CA ALA A 6 -25.36 29.26 10.36
C ALA A 6 -25.81 28.67 9.01
N PRO A 7 -25.06 27.70 8.44
CA PRO A 7 -25.46 27.06 7.20
C PRO A 7 -26.74 26.21 7.41
N LYS A 8 -27.77 26.51 6.63
CA LYS A 8 -29.07 25.85 6.62
C LYS A 8 -28.92 24.44 6.02
N PHE A 9 -29.18 23.40 6.81
CA PHE A 9 -29.21 22.02 6.30
C PHE A 9 -30.40 21.84 5.33
N PRO A 10 -30.21 21.21 4.16
CA PRO A 10 -31.30 20.98 3.20
C PRO A 10 -32.19 19.78 3.61
N HIS A 11 -33.45 19.84 3.18
CA HIS A 11 -34.54 18.90 3.49
C HIS A 11 -34.30 17.46 2.95
N PRO A 12 -34.93 16.43 3.56
CA PRO A 12 -34.63 15.01 3.38
C PRO A 12 -35.12 14.36 2.06
N SER A 13 -35.54 15.16 1.07
CA SER A 13 -36.04 14.66 -0.22
C SER A 13 -35.10 14.93 -1.42
N GLN A 14 -33.90 15.47 -1.19
CA GLN A 14 -32.91 15.60 -2.25
C GLN A 14 -31.97 14.38 -2.27
N PRO A 15 -31.80 13.69 -3.43
CA PRO A 15 -30.81 12.63 -3.54
C PRO A 15 -29.42 13.22 -3.27
N TYR A 16 -28.66 12.58 -2.38
CA TYR A 16 -27.25 12.92 -2.15
C TYR A 16 -26.49 12.91 -3.49
N PRO A 17 -25.58 13.87 -3.75
CA PRO A 17 -24.82 13.89 -4.97
C PRO A 17 -23.76 12.78 -4.93
N PHE A 18 -24.18 11.55 -5.25
CA PHE A 18 -23.31 10.38 -5.35
C PHE A 18 -22.55 10.33 -6.68
N ASN A 19 -22.93 11.14 -7.67
CA ASN A 19 -22.34 11.14 -9.01
C ASN A 19 -21.93 12.55 -9.44
N THR A 20 -20.89 13.10 -8.81
CA THR A 20 -20.07 14.13 -9.47
C THR A 20 -18.73 13.48 -9.77
N LEU A 21 -18.54 13.16 -11.04
CA LEU A 21 -17.33 12.60 -11.63
C LEU A 21 -16.07 13.29 -11.09
N ASP A 22 -15.39 12.60 -10.16
CA ASP A 22 -13.98 12.80 -9.85
C ASP A 22 -13.21 12.66 -11.17
N LYS A 23 -12.89 13.79 -11.79
CA LYS A 23 -11.78 13.85 -12.75
C LYS A 23 -10.52 13.46 -11.97
N PRO A 24 -9.54 12.75 -12.56
CA PRO A 24 -8.26 12.52 -11.89
C PRO A 24 -7.61 13.89 -11.61
N THR A 25 -7.85 14.39 -10.41
CA THR A 25 -7.25 15.62 -9.92
C THR A 25 -5.84 15.26 -9.51
N MET A 26 -4.87 15.92 -10.13
CA MET A 26 -3.49 15.85 -9.66
C MET A 26 -3.49 16.24 -8.19
N ALA A 27 -3.07 15.32 -7.33
CA ALA A 27 -3.02 15.53 -5.89
C ALA A 27 -2.17 16.76 -5.57
N SER A 28 -2.61 17.55 -4.60
CA SER A 28 -1.73 18.60 -4.07
C SER A 28 -0.51 17.95 -3.42
N ARG A 29 0.66 18.58 -3.54
CA ARG A 29 1.90 18.12 -2.89
C ARG A 29 1.71 17.89 -1.39
N GLU A 30 0.87 18.68 -0.75
CA GLU A 30 0.54 18.55 0.67
C GLU A 30 -0.23 17.25 0.97
N GLU A 31 -1.16 16.88 0.09
CA GLU A 31 -1.95 15.65 0.21
C GLU A 31 -1.07 14.41 0.05
N VAL A 32 -0.16 14.43 -0.92
CA VAL A 32 0.85 13.36 -1.13
C VAL A 32 1.71 13.17 0.12
N LEU A 33 2.22 14.26 0.68
CA LEU A 33 3.02 14.23 1.91
C LEU A 33 2.20 13.73 3.10
N HIS A 34 0.93 14.12 3.20
CA HIS A 34 0.05 13.68 4.27
C HIS A 34 -0.23 12.18 4.18
N ALA A 35 -0.56 11.68 2.99
CA ALA A 35 -0.77 10.26 2.73
C ALA A 35 0.49 9.44 3.04
N TYR A 36 1.66 9.89 2.57
CA TYR A 36 2.94 9.25 2.88
C TYR A 36 3.15 9.11 4.38
N ARG A 37 2.96 10.21 5.14
CA ARG A 37 3.17 10.22 6.60
C ARG A 37 2.22 9.26 7.31
N HIS A 38 0.94 9.24 6.92
CA HIS A 38 -0.05 8.36 7.54
C HIS A 38 0.17 6.90 7.19
N LEU A 39 0.43 6.58 5.92
CA LEU A 39 0.71 5.22 5.49
C LEU A 39 1.99 4.69 6.15
N TYR A 40 3.02 5.51 6.25
CA TYR A 40 4.25 5.14 6.93
C TYR A 40 4.02 4.81 8.41
N LYS A 41 3.31 5.68 9.14
CA LYS A 41 2.95 5.44 10.55
C LYS A 41 2.05 4.22 10.70
N GLY A 42 1.09 4.04 9.79
CA GLY A 42 0.18 2.89 9.74
C GLY A 42 0.93 1.58 9.54
N LEU A 43 1.86 1.52 8.58
CA LEU A 43 2.70 0.36 8.32
C LEU A 43 3.53 -0.01 9.54
N LEU A 44 4.19 0.96 10.18
CA LEU A 44 5.00 0.71 11.37
C LEU A 44 4.18 0.13 12.53
N ARG A 45 2.97 0.65 12.74
CA ARG A 45 2.02 0.11 13.74
C ARG A 45 1.53 -1.29 13.35
N GLY A 46 1.20 -1.51 12.07
CA GLY A 46 0.73 -2.80 11.55
C GLY A 46 1.76 -3.93 11.73
N VAL A 47 3.05 -3.62 11.51
CA VAL A 47 4.16 -4.57 11.76
C VAL A 47 4.66 -4.56 13.20
N GLN A 48 3.99 -3.83 14.11
CA GLN A 48 4.34 -3.71 15.52
C GLN A 48 5.79 -3.30 15.76
N TYR A 49 6.36 -2.46 14.88
CA TYR A 49 7.75 -2.02 14.91
C TYR A 49 8.79 -3.15 14.95
N SER A 50 8.42 -4.36 14.53
CA SER A 50 9.29 -5.54 14.58
C SER A 50 10.48 -5.43 13.62
N ILE A 51 11.59 -6.03 14.01
CA ILE A 51 12.79 -6.19 13.17
C ILE A 51 12.72 -7.59 12.53
N PRO A 52 12.94 -7.74 11.20
CA PRO A 52 13.38 -6.74 10.23
C PRO A 52 12.23 -5.98 9.53
N ALA A 53 10.97 -6.31 9.81
CA ALA A 53 9.79 -5.82 9.10
C ALA A 53 9.73 -4.29 8.97
N ARG A 54 10.03 -3.54 10.04
CA ARG A 54 10.03 -2.07 10.05
C ARG A 54 10.92 -1.44 8.99
N TYR A 55 12.05 -2.07 8.67
CA TYR A 55 12.98 -1.58 7.65
C TYR A 55 12.47 -1.90 6.25
N ILE A 56 11.92 -3.10 6.08
CA ILE A 56 11.33 -3.54 4.81
C ILE A 56 10.18 -2.61 4.41
N VAL A 57 9.22 -2.37 5.30
CA VAL A 57 8.07 -1.49 4.98
C VAL A 57 8.48 -0.04 4.76
N ARG A 58 9.52 0.44 5.46
CA ARG A 58 10.08 1.78 5.25
C ARG A 58 10.69 1.92 3.87
N ASP A 59 11.48 0.94 3.45
CA ASP A 59 12.16 0.99 2.16
C ASP A 59 11.11 0.83 1.03
N GLN A 60 10.12 -0.04 1.22
CA GLN A 60 9.01 -0.23 0.28
C GLN A 60 8.16 1.04 0.08
N ILE A 61 7.75 1.74 1.15
CA ILE A 61 6.96 2.97 0.99
C ILE A 61 7.77 4.08 0.32
N ARG A 62 9.07 4.17 0.60
CA ARG A 62 9.95 5.15 -0.06
C ARG A 62 10.09 4.88 -1.55
N LEU A 63 10.20 3.60 -1.94
CA LEU A 63 10.25 3.20 -3.34
C LEU A 63 8.93 3.48 -4.05
N ALA A 64 7.80 3.13 -3.43
CA ALA A 64 6.47 3.31 -4.02
C ALA A 64 6.17 4.79 -4.33
N PHE A 65 6.49 5.71 -3.41
CA PHE A 65 6.28 7.14 -3.64
C PHE A 65 7.30 7.74 -4.62
N ARG A 66 8.56 7.28 -4.60
CA ARG A 66 9.59 7.75 -5.55
C ARG A 66 9.29 7.31 -6.98
N GLN A 67 8.78 6.10 -7.19
CA GLN A 67 8.36 5.63 -8.52
C GLN A 67 7.14 6.38 -9.03
N GLY A 68 6.22 6.77 -8.14
CA GLY A 68 5.07 7.61 -8.49
C GLY A 68 5.47 8.99 -9.00
N ASP A 69 6.59 9.54 -8.53
CA ASP A 69 7.14 10.81 -9.02
C ASP A 69 7.74 10.70 -10.44
N VAL A 70 8.22 9.50 -10.83
CA VAL A 70 8.87 9.26 -12.13
C VAL A 70 7.83 8.93 -13.21
N ASP A 71 6.78 8.17 -12.86
CA ASP A 71 5.72 7.75 -13.79
C ASP A 71 4.34 8.28 -13.35
N PRO A 72 4.04 9.57 -13.58
CA PRO A 72 2.77 10.19 -13.18
C PRO A 72 1.56 9.58 -13.90
N ALA A 73 1.74 8.96 -15.08
CA ALA A 73 0.70 8.21 -15.78
C ALA A 73 0.39 6.86 -15.11
N ALA A 74 1.33 6.28 -14.36
CA ALA A 74 1.19 4.99 -13.70
C ALA A 74 0.57 5.08 -12.30
N THR A 75 0.50 6.29 -11.72
CA THR A 75 -0.05 6.51 -10.37
C THR A 75 -1.20 7.49 -10.43
N THR A 76 -2.36 7.03 -10.88
CA THR A 76 -3.60 7.77 -10.66
C THR A 76 -3.80 7.91 -9.15
N TRP A 77 -3.86 9.13 -8.66
CA TRP A 77 -4.07 9.39 -7.24
C TRP A 77 -5.49 8.96 -6.83
N ASP A 78 -5.58 7.86 -6.08
CA ASP A 78 -6.83 7.39 -5.49
C ASP A 78 -6.82 7.62 -3.96
N ALA A 79 -7.37 8.76 -3.55
CA ALA A 79 -7.52 9.12 -2.13
C ALA A 79 -8.38 8.11 -1.36
N SER A 80 -9.36 7.49 -2.02
CA SER A 80 -10.24 6.50 -1.41
C SER A 80 -9.50 5.19 -1.13
N ALA A 81 -8.64 4.75 -2.05
CA ALA A 81 -7.81 3.56 -1.83
C ALA A 81 -6.77 3.78 -0.74
N ILE A 82 -6.18 4.98 -0.64
CA ILE A 82 -5.28 5.34 0.46
C ILE A 82 -6.02 5.22 1.80
N LYS A 83 -7.24 5.76 1.90
CA LYS A 83 -8.06 5.68 3.12
C LYS A 83 -8.41 4.23 3.49
N ARG A 84 -8.80 3.39 2.53
CA ARG A 84 -9.06 1.96 2.75
C ARG A 84 -7.80 1.22 3.22
N THR A 85 -6.65 1.54 2.62
CA THR A 85 -5.35 0.98 3.02
C THR A 85 -4.98 1.38 4.44
N LEU A 86 -5.23 2.63 4.85
CA LEU A 86 -5.01 3.05 6.25
C LEU A 86 -5.90 2.28 7.23
N TRP A 87 -7.16 2.02 6.86
CA TRP A 87 -8.05 1.21 7.69
C TRP A 87 -7.56 -0.22 7.83
N PHE A 88 -7.14 -0.85 6.72
CA PHE A 88 -6.52 -2.17 6.70
C PHE A 88 -5.27 -2.23 7.61
N LEU A 89 -4.38 -1.24 7.53
CA LEU A 89 -3.17 -1.18 8.35
C LEU A 89 -3.49 -0.96 9.83
N SER A 90 -4.51 -0.15 10.14
CA SER A 90 -4.99 0.03 11.51
C SER A 90 -5.55 -1.28 12.07
N ALA A 91 -6.32 -2.04 11.28
CA ALA A 91 -6.84 -3.35 11.69
C ALA A 91 -5.69 -4.36 11.92
N ALA A 92 -4.73 -4.41 11.01
CA ALA A 92 -3.54 -5.26 11.12
C ALA A 92 -2.68 -4.99 12.37
N GLY A 93 -2.70 -3.74 12.88
CA GLY A 93 -1.98 -3.36 14.09
C GLY A 93 -2.76 -3.59 15.39
N ARG A 94 -4.10 -3.55 15.34
CA ARG A 94 -4.97 -3.68 16.53
C ARG A 94 -5.15 -5.13 16.95
N GLU A 95 -5.34 -6.04 16.00
CA GLU A 95 -5.68 -7.43 16.26
C GLU A 95 -4.79 -8.38 15.47
N LYS A 96 -4.58 -9.61 15.96
CA LYS A 96 -3.92 -10.69 15.20
C LYS A 96 -4.90 -11.37 14.23
N GLY A 97 -5.64 -10.55 13.48
CA GLY A 97 -6.66 -10.96 12.52
C GLY A 97 -6.10 -11.46 11.19
N LEU A 98 -6.95 -11.47 10.17
CA LEU A 98 -6.56 -11.82 8.80
C LEU A 98 -5.63 -10.75 8.22
N GLU A 99 -5.91 -9.47 8.46
CA GLU A 99 -5.16 -8.31 7.99
C GLU A 99 -3.71 -8.36 8.49
N HIS A 100 -3.53 -8.72 9.76
CA HIS A 100 -2.19 -8.90 10.34
C HIS A 100 -1.43 -10.05 9.68
N ARG A 101 -2.11 -11.18 9.42
CA ARG A 101 -1.50 -12.34 8.74
C ARG A 101 -1.14 -12.01 7.29
N ILE A 102 -2.02 -11.32 6.58
CA ILE A 102 -1.78 -10.85 5.21
C ILE A 102 -0.58 -9.91 5.21
N LEU A 103 -0.58 -8.86 6.03
CA LEU A 103 0.53 -7.90 6.10
C LEU A 103 1.87 -8.58 6.43
N ARG A 104 1.86 -9.53 7.37
CA ARG A 104 3.06 -10.30 7.72
C ARG A 104 3.57 -11.13 6.54
N ASN A 105 2.67 -11.79 5.81
CA ASN A 105 3.04 -12.58 4.64
C ASN A 105 3.59 -11.70 3.53
N LEU A 106 2.99 -10.53 3.26
CA LEU A 106 3.51 -9.58 2.28
C LEU A 106 4.94 -9.14 2.61
N VAL A 107 5.19 -8.76 3.87
CA VAL A 107 6.53 -8.37 4.33
C VAL A 107 7.52 -9.54 4.19
N ARG A 108 7.09 -10.75 4.52
CA ARG A 108 7.92 -11.95 4.39
C ARG A 108 8.27 -12.22 2.92
N MET A 109 7.30 -12.23 2.02
CA MET A 109 7.51 -12.47 0.59
C MET A 109 8.40 -11.40 -0.03
N HIS A 110 8.21 -10.13 0.34
CA HIS A 110 9.10 -9.06 -0.09
C HIS A 110 10.54 -9.29 0.39
N SER A 111 10.73 -9.75 1.63
CA SER A 111 12.06 -10.08 2.16
C SER A 111 12.71 -11.27 1.47
N GLU A 112 11.91 -12.25 1.02
CA GLU A 112 12.37 -13.41 0.28
C GLU A 112 12.75 -13.02 -1.16
N ARG A 113 11.94 -12.20 -1.83
CA ARG A 113 12.26 -11.66 -3.16
C ARG A 113 13.54 -10.81 -3.16
N ALA A 114 13.75 -10.02 -2.10
CA ALA A 114 14.96 -9.19 -1.94
C ALA A 114 16.15 -9.96 -1.30
N ALA A 115 15.97 -11.24 -0.96
CA ALA A 115 17.00 -12.04 -0.32
C ALA A 115 18.27 -12.28 -1.16
N PRO A 116 18.18 -12.48 -2.51
CA PRO A 116 19.36 -12.60 -3.34
C PRO A 116 20.22 -11.33 -3.31
N THR A 117 19.60 -10.16 -3.34
CA THR A 117 20.31 -8.87 -3.42
C THR A 117 20.79 -8.35 -2.06
N ARG A 118 20.07 -8.62 -0.96
CA ARG A 118 20.40 -8.07 0.38
C ARG A 118 21.40 -8.88 1.17
N ARG A 119 21.61 -10.17 0.86
CA ARG A 119 22.50 -11.03 1.63
C ARG A 119 23.51 -11.66 0.69
N TRP A 120 24.72 -11.11 0.63
CA TRP A 120 25.82 -11.57 -0.23
C TRP A 120 26.00 -13.09 -0.20
N ARG A 121 25.90 -13.69 1.00
CA ARG A 121 26.04 -15.14 1.19
C ARG A 121 24.95 -15.92 0.45
N ARG A 122 23.74 -15.38 0.40
CA ARG A 122 22.59 -15.98 -0.27
C ARG A 122 22.70 -15.74 -1.78
N ALA A 123 23.14 -14.56 -2.22
CA ALA A 123 23.45 -14.27 -3.63
C ALA A 123 24.37 -15.35 -4.25
N LEU A 124 25.44 -15.71 -3.54
CA LEU A 124 26.38 -16.75 -3.97
C LEU A 124 25.75 -18.14 -4.15
N PHE A 125 24.67 -18.45 -3.44
CA PHE A 125 23.92 -19.69 -3.62
C PHE A 125 22.83 -19.56 -4.69
N TRP A 126 22.33 -18.35 -4.96
CA TRP A 126 21.37 -18.08 -6.03
C TRP A 126 22.00 -18.25 -7.41
N ASP A 127 23.22 -17.73 -7.62
CA ASP A 127 23.93 -17.86 -8.90
C ASP A 127 24.30 -19.31 -9.25
N LYS A 128 24.26 -20.21 -8.27
CA LYS A 128 24.58 -21.63 -8.44
C LYS A 128 23.34 -22.50 -8.70
N LYS A 129 22.14 -21.93 -8.73
CA LYS A 129 20.91 -22.70 -8.93
C LYS A 129 20.75 -23.11 -10.40
N PRO A 130 20.23 -24.32 -10.66
CA PRO A 130 19.91 -24.73 -12.02
C PRO A 130 18.78 -23.85 -12.59
N PRO A 131 18.77 -23.60 -13.92
CA PRO A 131 17.77 -22.74 -14.57
C PRO A 131 16.30 -23.15 -14.31
N ASP A 132 16.01 -24.45 -14.24
CA ASP A 132 14.65 -24.95 -13.92
C ASP A 132 14.17 -24.49 -12.52
N GLU A 133 15.07 -24.34 -11.54
CA GLU A 133 14.69 -23.86 -10.21
C GLU A 133 14.44 -22.34 -10.18
N THR A 134 15.16 -21.57 -11.01
CA THR A 134 14.93 -20.12 -11.14
C THR A 134 13.60 -19.82 -11.82
N ASP A 135 13.25 -20.58 -12.87
CA ASP A 135 11.98 -20.42 -13.60
C ASP A 135 10.78 -20.71 -12.69
N ARG A 136 10.85 -21.79 -11.89
CA ARG A 136 9.81 -22.11 -10.90
C ARG A 136 9.65 -21.01 -9.86
N TYR A 137 10.75 -20.40 -9.42
CA TYR A 137 10.72 -19.29 -8.46
C TYR A 137 10.05 -18.06 -9.08
N GLU A 138 10.39 -17.72 -10.32
CA GLU A 138 9.79 -16.62 -11.05
C GLU A 138 8.28 -16.82 -11.24
N HIS A 139 7.85 -18.01 -11.67
CA HIS A 139 6.43 -18.36 -11.76
C HIS A 139 5.69 -18.25 -10.42
N ALA A 140 6.31 -18.67 -9.32
CA ALA A 140 5.71 -18.52 -7.98
C ALA A 140 5.48 -17.04 -7.62
N PHE A 141 6.41 -16.16 -7.99
CA PHE A 141 6.25 -14.71 -7.79
C PHE A 141 5.23 -14.07 -8.71
N GLN A 142 5.10 -14.55 -9.95
CA GLN A 142 4.03 -14.12 -10.86
C GLN A 142 2.64 -14.45 -10.28
N HIS A 143 2.45 -15.66 -9.75
CA HIS A 143 1.20 -16.05 -9.08
C HIS A 143 0.93 -15.21 -7.83
N TYR A 144 1.97 -14.94 -7.03
CA TYR A 144 1.87 -14.06 -5.88
C TYR A 144 1.45 -12.63 -6.28
N ASP A 145 2.09 -12.05 -7.30
CA ASP A 145 1.77 -10.70 -7.77
C ASP A 145 0.34 -10.62 -8.33
N ALA A 146 -0.10 -11.64 -9.06
CA ALA A 146 -1.49 -11.75 -9.52
C ALA A 146 -2.47 -11.81 -8.32
N THR A 147 -2.11 -12.52 -7.25
CA THR A 147 -2.93 -12.61 -6.04
C THR A 147 -3.02 -11.26 -5.32
N VAL A 148 -1.91 -10.54 -5.21
CA VAL A 148 -1.89 -9.18 -4.64
C VAL A 148 -2.73 -8.21 -5.49
N ALA A 149 -2.65 -8.32 -6.82
CA ALA A 149 -3.45 -7.51 -7.73
C ALA A 149 -4.96 -7.78 -7.56
N MET A 150 -5.36 -9.06 -7.42
CA MET A 150 -6.75 -9.42 -7.15
C MET A 150 -7.23 -8.91 -5.79
N LEU A 151 -6.38 -8.98 -4.75
CA LEU A 151 -6.69 -8.45 -3.42
C LEU A 151 -6.89 -6.93 -3.46
N ASN A 152 -6.01 -6.21 -4.16
CA ASN A 152 -6.14 -4.77 -4.36
C ASN A 152 -7.44 -4.43 -5.09
N LYS A 153 -7.80 -5.21 -6.13
CA LYS A 153 -9.03 -5.00 -6.89
C LYS A 153 -10.29 -5.26 -6.05
N SER A 154 -10.32 -6.33 -5.25
CA SER A 154 -11.50 -6.71 -4.48
C SER A 154 -11.74 -5.81 -3.26
N MET A 155 -10.68 -5.37 -2.59
CA MET A 155 -10.75 -4.51 -1.40
C MET A 155 -10.50 -3.03 -1.68
N GLY A 156 -10.16 -2.68 -2.92
CA GLY A 156 -9.78 -1.32 -3.32
C GLY A 156 -8.53 -0.80 -2.59
N LEU A 157 -7.54 -1.66 -2.34
CA LEU A 157 -6.32 -1.32 -1.60
C LEU A 157 -5.18 -0.91 -2.54
N CYS A 158 -4.18 -0.22 -1.98
CA CYS A 158 -2.93 0.13 -2.67
C CYS A 158 -1.73 -0.63 -2.09
N LEU A 159 -1.78 -1.96 -2.09
CA LEU A 159 -0.64 -2.79 -1.64
C LEU A 159 0.31 -3.06 -2.82
N ARG A 160 1.63 -3.03 -2.57
CA ARG A 160 2.68 -3.28 -3.55
C ARG A 160 3.78 -4.12 -2.91
#